data_AF-A0A7U7G809-F1
#
_entry.id   AF-A0A7U7G809-F1
#
_cell.length_a   1.000
_cell.length_b   1.000
_cell.length_c   1.000
_cell.angle_alpha   90.00
_cell.angle_beta   90.00
_cell.angle_gamma   90.00
#
_symmetry.space_group_name_H-M   'P 1'
#
loop_
_entity.id
_entity.type
_entity.pdbx_description
1 polymer ?
#
loop_
_entity_poly.entity_id
_entity_poly.type
_entity_poly.pdbx_seq_one_letter_code
_entity_poly.pdbx_strand_id
1 'polypeptide(L)'
;METLIGAVYTAREGPPPVDLFIYHAPTLARLRTACEQHQNSDHAKTRALGVELLNDRDAIFQVVRHPELPLTNNEAERALRHWVILRKLSLGTRTATGSRVFALLASVIDTCRQRGFSPWRYLERAIADRRVGQPLAALPR
;
A
#
# COMPACT_ATOMS: atom_id res chain seq x y z
N MET A 1 -23.78 21.88 1.14
CA MET A 1 -23.78 20.41 0.99
C MET A 1 -22.38 19.93 1.35
N GLU A 2 -22.23 19.18 2.44
CA GLU A 2 -20.91 18.66 2.84
C GLU A 2 -20.46 17.59 1.82
N THR A 3 -19.24 17.73 1.29
CA THR A 3 -18.67 16.79 0.34
C THR A 3 -18.09 15.58 1.09
N LEU A 4 -18.05 14.40 0.45
CA LEU A 4 -17.43 13.21 1.03
C LEU A 4 -16.02 13.49 1.54
N ILE A 5 -15.21 14.20 0.74
CA ILE A 5 -13.84 14.52 1.13
C ILE A 5 -13.77 15.49 2.31
N GLY A 6 -14.71 16.46 2.39
CA GLY A 6 -14.84 17.35 3.54
C GLY A 6 -15.14 16.57 4.81
N ALA A 7 -16.09 15.63 4.75
CA ALA A 7 -16.43 14.77 5.88
C ALA A 7 -15.26 13.89 6.34
N VAL A 8 -14.44 13.38 5.41
CA VAL A 8 -13.21 12.63 5.74
C VAL A 8 -12.20 13.54 6.46
N TYR A 9 -12.02 14.79 6.01
CA TYR A 9 -11.14 15.74 6.70
C TYR A 9 -11.65 16.09 8.10
N THR A 10 -12.95 16.31 8.27
CA THR A 10 -13.55 16.53 9.59
C THR A 10 -13.33 15.33 10.51
N ALA A 11 -13.49 14.10 9.98
CA ALA A 11 -13.32 12.87 10.73
C ALA A 11 -11.86 12.57 11.15
N ARG A 12 -10.88 13.31 10.62
CA ARG A 12 -9.48 13.24 11.05
C ARG A 12 -9.21 14.00 12.34
N GLU A 13 -9.96 15.06 12.58
CA GLU A 13 -9.83 15.88 13.79
C GLU A 13 -10.60 15.27 14.97
N GLY A 14 -11.57 14.38 14.70
CA GLY A 14 -12.31 13.65 15.71
C GLY A 14 -13.30 12.65 15.11
N PRO A 15 -13.76 11.65 15.88
CA PRO A 15 -14.65 10.62 15.37
C PRO A 15 -15.96 11.25 14.86
N PRO A 16 -16.41 10.91 13.64
CA PRO A 16 -17.62 11.47 13.09
C PRO A 16 -18.85 10.96 13.87
N PRO A 17 -19.92 11.77 13.95
CA PRO A 17 -21.15 11.40 14.67
C PRO A 17 -21.94 10.28 13.96
N VAL A 18 -21.61 10.01 12.70
CA VAL A 18 -22.23 9.00 11.85
C VAL A 18 -21.16 8.22 11.09
N ASP A 19 -21.46 6.97 10.76
CA ASP A 19 -20.63 6.20 9.85
C ASP A 19 -20.65 6.87 8.46
N LEU A 20 -19.50 7.40 8.04
CA LEU A 20 -19.36 8.13 6.79
C LEU A 20 -19.66 7.26 5.57
N PHE A 21 -19.38 5.96 5.65
CA PHE A 21 -19.64 5.03 4.55
C PHE A 21 -21.14 4.81 4.36
N ILE A 22 -21.89 4.70 5.46
CA ILE A 22 -23.35 4.61 5.42
C ILE A 22 -23.95 5.93 4.93
N TYR A 23 -23.52 7.05 5.53
CA TYR A 23 -24.06 8.37 5.20
C TYR A 23 -23.84 8.75 3.72
N HIS A 24 -22.67 8.42 3.15
CA HIS A 24 -22.36 8.69 1.75
C HIS A 24 -22.63 7.53 0.78
N ALA A 25 -23.29 6.44 1.23
CA ALA A 25 -23.60 5.29 0.39
C ALA A 25 -24.30 5.66 -0.94
N PRO A 26 -25.28 6.59 -0.99
CA PRO A 26 -25.90 7.00 -2.25
C PRO A 26 -24.91 7.65 -3.22
N THR A 27 -23.98 8.47 -2.72
CA THR A 27 -22.96 9.14 -3.54
C THR A 27 -21.96 8.13 -4.09
N LEU A 28 -21.51 7.19 -3.25
CA LEU A 28 -20.59 6.12 -3.66
C LEU A 28 -21.25 5.17 -4.68
N ALA A 29 -22.54 4.88 -4.53
CA ALA A 29 -23.30 4.09 -5.49
C ALA A 29 -23.43 4.80 -6.85
N ARG A 30 -23.72 6.11 -6.84
CA ARG A 30 -23.78 6.92 -8.07
C ARG A 30 -22.44 6.95 -8.80
N LEU A 31 -21.34 7.13 -8.07
CA LEU A 31 -19.99 7.09 -8.65
C LEU A 31 -19.71 5.72 -9.28
N ARG A 32 -20.04 4.63 -8.58
CA ARG A 32 -19.88 3.28 -9.11
C ARG A 32 -20.66 3.08 -10.41
N THR A 33 -21.94 3.46 -10.45
CA THR A 33 -22.74 3.36 -11.68
C THR A 33 -22.15 4.18 -12.82
N ALA A 34 -21.63 5.37 -12.55
CA ALA A 34 -20.94 6.17 -13.57
C ALA A 34 -19.67 5.45 -14.09
N CYS A 35 -18.88 4.83 -13.22
CA CYS A 35 -17.72 4.05 -13.63
C CYS A 35 -18.12 2.84 -14.48
N GLU A 36 -19.18 2.11 -14.11
CA GLU A 36 -19.71 0.96 -14.86
C GLU A 36 -20.21 1.36 -16.27
N GLN A 37 -20.80 2.55 -16.40
CA GLN A 37 -21.23 3.10 -17.71
C GLN A 37 -20.03 3.50 -18.58
N HIS A 38 -18.95 3.97 -17.97
CA HIS A 38 -17.79 4.49 -18.67
C HIS A 38 -16.63 3.51 -18.85
N GLN A 39 -16.72 2.29 -18.31
CA GLN A 39 -15.70 1.24 -18.48
C GLN A 39 -15.47 0.83 -19.94
N ASN A 40 -16.42 1.15 -20.84
CA ASN A 40 -16.33 0.94 -22.29
C ASN A 40 -16.37 2.25 -23.08
N SER A 41 -16.05 3.39 -22.45
CA SER A 41 -16.05 4.69 -23.13
C SER A 41 -15.02 4.72 -24.26
N ASP A 42 -15.35 5.37 -25.38
CA ASP A 42 -14.39 5.61 -26.48
C ASP A 42 -13.21 6.48 -26.05
N HIS A 43 -13.42 7.38 -25.08
CA HIS A 43 -12.38 8.25 -24.56
C HIS A 43 -11.45 7.49 -23.60
N ALA A 44 -10.21 7.30 -24.01
CA ALA A 44 -9.24 6.45 -23.32
C ALA A 44 -9.03 6.78 -21.84
N LYS A 45 -8.94 8.07 -21.46
CA LYS A 45 -8.73 8.46 -20.05
C LYS A 45 -9.97 8.21 -19.18
N THR A 46 -11.16 8.41 -19.74
CA THR A 46 -12.42 8.17 -19.01
C THR A 46 -12.58 6.68 -18.75
N ARG A 47 -12.30 5.86 -19.77
CA ARG A 47 -12.27 4.41 -19.66
C ARG A 47 -11.26 3.93 -18.61
N ALA A 48 -10.01 4.41 -18.68
CA ALA A 48 -8.97 4.05 -17.73
C ALA A 48 -9.37 4.38 -16.28
N LEU A 49 -9.84 5.61 -16.04
CA LEU A 49 -10.28 6.04 -14.71
C LEU A 49 -11.46 5.21 -14.18
N GLY A 50 -12.45 4.92 -15.05
CA GLY A 50 -13.60 4.10 -14.68
C GLY A 50 -13.19 2.68 -14.28
N VAL A 51 -12.31 2.05 -15.05
CA VAL A 51 -11.79 0.70 -14.76
C VAL A 51 -10.96 0.69 -13.48
N GLU A 52 -10.07 1.66 -13.28
CA GLU A 52 -9.22 1.76 -12.09
C GLU A 52 -10.05 1.93 -10.81
N LEU A 53 -11.04 2.83 -10.82
CA LEU A 53 -11.95 3.04 -9.69
C LEU A 53 -12.79 1.80 -9.34
N LEU A 54 -13.11 0.96 -10.34
CA LEU A 54 -13.84 -0.30 -10.11
C LEU A 54 -12.93 -1.38 -9.55
N ASN A 55 -11.71 -1.51 -10.08
CA ASN A 55 -10.75 -2.55 -9.68
C ASN A 55 -10.21 -2.30 -8.26
N ASP A 56 -9.88 -1.05 -7.93
CA ASP A 56 -9.21 -0.69 -6.68
C ASP A 56 -10.15 -0.02 -5.67
N ARG A 57 -11.47 -0.19 -5.85
CA ARG A 57 -12.52 0.47 -5.05
C ARG A 57 -12.27 0.38 -3.55
N ASP A 58 -12.00 -0.81 -3.05
CA ASP A 58 -11.86 -1.03 -1.61
C ASP A 58 -10.61 -0.36 -1.05
N ALA A 59 -9.52 -0.28 -1.82
CA ALA A 59 -8.31 0.44 -1.44
C ALA A 59 -8.54 1.97 -1.46
N ILE A 60 -9.18 2.48 -2.52
CA ILE A 60 -9.43 3.92 -2.73
C ILE A 60 -10.34 4.49 -1.63
N PHE A 61 -11.39 3.76 -1.23
CA PHE A 61 -12.35 4.22 -0.22
C PHE A 61 -12.02 3.78 1.21
N GLN A 62 -10.86 3.17 1.45
CA GLN A 62 -10.44 2.75 2.78
C GLN A 62 -10.42 3.93 3.77
N VAL A 63 -10.04 5.12 3.30
CA VAL A 63 -9.98 6.37 4.08
C VAL A 63 -11.34 6.85 4.59
N VAL A 64 -12.45 6.35 4.04
CA VAL A 64 -13.80 6.64 4.53
C VAL A 64 -14.09 5.86 5.83
N ARG A 65 -13.52 4.65 5.95
CA ARG A 65 -13.63 3.80 7.15
C ARG A 65 -12.51 4.09 8.16
N HIS A 66 -11.36 4.51 7.66
CA HIS A 66 -10.14 4.79 8.42
C HIS A 66 -9.62 6.19 8.08
N PRO A 67 -10.26 7.26 8.56
CA PRO A 67 -9.86 8.64 8.27
C PRO A 67 -8.41 8.95 8.69
N GLU A 68 -7.92 8.25 9.71
CA GLU A 68 -6.55 8.37 10.22
C GLU A 68 -5.47 7.97 9.21
N LEU A 69 -5.81 7.16 8.21
CA LEU A 69 -4.86 6.75 7.17
C LEU A 69 -4.57 7.90 6.21
N PRO A 70 -3.33 8.03 5.70
CA PRO A 70 -3.00 9.01 4.67
C PRO A 70 -3.88 8.89 3.41
N LEU A 71 -4.20 10.01 2.76
CA LEU A 71 -4.91 10.02 1.47
C LEU A 71 -4.01 9.62 0.29
N THR A 72 -2.69 9.55 0.51
CA THR A 72 -1.70 9.30 -0.52
C THR A 72 -0.86 8.08 -0.18
N ASN A 73 -0.34 7.41 -1.21
CA ASN A 73 0.54 6.26 -1.07
C ASN A 73 2.03 6.64 -0.91
N ASN A 74 2.32 7.91 -0.58
CA ASN A 74 3.68 8.45 -0.59
C ASN A 74 4.65 7.65 0.30
N GLU A 75 4.17 7.16 1.44
CA GLU A 75 4.99 6.39 2.37
C GLU A 75 5.41 5.04 1.78
N ALA A 76 4.46 4.28 1.21
CA ALA A 76 4.78 3.00 0.59
C ALA A 76 5.65 3.19 -0.66
N GLU A 77 5.38 4.22 -1.47
CA GLU A 77 6.22 4.55 -2.63
C GLU A 77 7.66 4.88 -2.21
N ARG A 78 7.84 5.66 -1.15
CA ARG A 78 9.17 5.99 -0.59
C ARG A 78 9.89 4.75 -0.09
N ALA A 79 9.18 3.84 0.59
CA ALA A 79 9.76 2.57 1.04
C ALA A 79 10.28 1.74 -0.14
N LEU A 80 9.48 1.62 -1.21
CA LEU A 80 9.83 0.82 -2.40
C LEU A 80 10.88 1.49 -3.30
N ARG A 81 11.01 2.83 -3.25
CA ARG A 81 11.84 3.61 -4.18
C ARG A 81 13.27 3.11 -4.29
N HIS A 82 13.92 2.82 -3.15
CA HIS A 82 15.32 2.39 -3.14
C HIS A 82 15.51 1.04 -3.85
N TRP A 83 14.54 0.13 -3.74
CA TRP A 83 14.56 -1.17 -4.42
C TRP A 83 14.29 -1.07 -5.91
N VAL A 84 13.40 -0.14 -6.32
CA VAL A 84 13.16 0.16 -7.74
C VAL A 84 14.42 0.73 -8.39
N ILE A 85 15.10 1.67 -7.72
CA ILE A 85 16.38 2.22 -8.18
C ILE A 85 17.43 1.12 -8.29
N LEU A 86 17.57 0.28 -7.26
CA LEU A 86 18.52 -0.83 -7.27
C LEU A 86 18.27 -1.79 -8.44
N ARG A 87 17.01 -2.19 -8.66
CA ARG A 87 16.63 -3.05 -9.79
C ARG A 87 16.99 -2.42 -11.13
N LYS A 88 16.79 -1.10 -11.28
CA LYS A 88 17.14 -0.38 -12.51
C LYS A 88 18.66 -0.37 -12.74
N LEU A 89 19.46 -0.13 -11.69
CA LEU A 89 20.92 -0.10 -11.78
C LEU A 89 21.53 -1.50 -11.99
N SER A 90 20.97 -2.52 -11.37
CA SER A 90 21.48 -3.90 -11.47
C SER A 90 20.95 -4.66 -12.69
N LEU A 91 20.06 -4.04 -13.48
CA LEU A 91 19.28 -4.71 -14.54
C LEU A 91 18.44 -5.90 -14.04
N GLY A 92 18.04 -5.85 -12.76
CA GLY A 92 17.25 -6.88 -12.10
C GLY A 92 17.97 -8.20 -11.85
N THR A 93 17.20 -9.23 -11.56
CA THR A 93 17.66 -10.60 -11.27
C THR A 93 17.46 -11.49 -12.50
N ARG A 94 18.39 -12.42 -12.75
CA ARG A 94 18.36 -13.31 -13.93
C ARG A 94 17.69 -14.66 -13.70
N THR A 95 17.36 -14.99 -12.45
CA THR A 95 16.77 -16.28 -12.07
C THR A 95 15.63 -16.09 -11.07
N ALA A 96 14.68 -17.03 -11.05
CA ALA A 96 13.57 -17.02 -10.09
C ALA A 96 14.09 -17.06 -8.64
N THR A 97 15.13 -17.85 -8.37
CA THR A 97 15.80 -17.89 -7.07
C THR A 97 16.38 -16.53 -6.68
N GLY A 98 17.06 -15.85 -7.62
CA GLY A 98 17.58 -14.50 -7.39
C GLY A 98 16.48 -13.49 -7.07
N SER A 99 15.37 -13.52 -7.82
CA SER A 99 14.20 -12.67 -7.55
C SER A 99 13.61 -12.91 -6.17
N ARG A 100 13.51 -14.17 -5.75
CA ARG A 100 13.02 -14.54 -4.42
C ARG A 100 13.95 -14.05 -3.32
N VAL A 101 15.26 -14.23 -3.46
CA VAL A 101 16.26 -13.75 -2.50
C VAL A 101 16.21 -12.22 -2.40
N PHE A 102 16.13 -11.52 -3.52
CA PHE A 102 16.00 -10.07 -3.55
C PHE A 102 14.75 -9.59 -2.79
N ALA A 103 13.59 -10.18 -3.06
CA ALA A 103 12.34 -9.83 -2.40
C ALA A 103 12.38 -10.07 -0.88
N LEU A 104 12.98 -11.20 -0.45
CA LEU A 104 13.15 -11.51 0.97
C LEU A 104 14.08 -10.51 1.65
N LEU A 105 15.22 -10.18 1.04
CA LEU A 105 16.15 -9.20 1.61
C LEU A 105 15.52 -7.80 1.68
N ALA A 106 14.83 -7.36 0.63
CA ALA A 106 14.12 -6.08 0.63
C ALA A 106 13.10 -6.01 1.77
N SER A 107 12.28 -7.05 1.93
CA SER A 107 11.28 -7.14 3.00
C SER A 107 11.89 -7.10 4.40
N VAL A 108 12.94 -7.88 4.65
CA VAL A 108 13.63 -7.91 5.96
C VAL A 108 14.27 -6.55 6.25
N ILE A 109 14.96 -5.96 5.27
CA ILE A 109 15.68 -4.70 5.43
C ILE A 109 14.70 -3.55 5.73
N ASP A 110 13.61 -3.45 4.97
CA ASP A 110 12.61 -2.40 5.18
C ASP A 110 11.87 -2.58 6.50
N THR A 111 11.54 -3.83 6.88
CA THR A 111 10.90 -4.09 8.18
C THR A 111 11.80 -3.65 9.34
N CYS A 112 13.10 -3.97 9.29
CA CYS A 112 14.04 -3.53 10.33
C CYS A 112 14.13 -2.01 10.39
N ARG A 113 14.25 -1.34 9.23
CA ARG A 113 14.31 0.13 9.16
C ARG A 113 13.06 0.80 9.72
N GLN A 114 11.87 0.32 9.33
CA GLN A 114 10.58 0.85 9.81
C GLN A 114 10.44 0.71 11.33
N ARG A 115 11.01 -0.34 11.91
CA ARG A 115 10.96 -0.61 13.36
C ARG A 115 12.15 -0.02 14.13
N GLY A 116 13.05 0.72 13.48
CA GLY A 116 14.20 1.35 14.13
C GLY A 116 15.36 0.40 14.47
N PHE A 117 15.41 -0.79 13.88
CA PHE A 117 16.48 -1.78 14.09
C PHE A 117 17.47 -1.80 12.94
N SER A 118 18.73 -2.15 13.25
CA SER A 118 19.75 -2.36 12.23
C SER A 118 19.46 -3.64 11.43
N PRO A 119 19.20 -3.54 10.11
CA PRO A 119 18.96 -4.71 9.27
C PRO A 119 20.19 -5.63 9.20
N TRP A 120 21.39 -5.04 9.24
CA TRP A 120 22.65 -5.79 9.17
C TRP A 120 22.86 -6.66 10.40
N ARG A 121 22.58 -6.13 11.60
CA ARG A 121 22.64 -6.91 12.85
C ARG A 121 21.68 -8.08 12.84
N TYR A 122 20.47 -7.87 12.32
CA TYR A 122 19.50 -8.95 12.18
C TYR A 122 19.98 -10.03 11.20
N LEU A 123 20.48 -9.63 10.02
CA LEU A 123 20.99 -10.58 9.02
C LEU A 123 22.21 -11.35 9.51
N GLU A 124 23.16 -10.69 10.20
CA GLU A 124 24.30 -11.33 10.86
C GLU A 124 23.84 -12.43 11.81
N ARG A 125 22.89 -12.09 12.69
CA ARG A 125 22.33 -13.04 13.67
C ARG A 125 21.61 -14.19 12.97
N ALA A 126 20.76 -13.90 11.99
CA ALA A 126 20.01 -14.90 11.24
C ALA A 126 20.95 -15.92 10.55
N ILE A 127 22.06 -15.46 9.96
CA ILE A 127 23.06 -16.32 9.33
C ILE A 127 23.79 -17.15 10.40
N ALA A 128 24.20 -16.54 11.51
CA ALA A 128 24.87 -17.23 12.60
C ALA A 128 24.00 -18.36 13.20
N ASP A 129 22.74 -18.07 13.51
CA ASP A 129 21.78 -19.03 14.06
C ASP A 129 21.58 -20.23 13.12
N ARG A 130 21.40 -19.96 11.81
CA ARG A 130 21.21 -21.05 10.83
C ARG A 130 22.45 -21.91 10.63
N ARG A 131 23.66 -21.35 10.75
CA ARG A 131 24.92 -22.11 10.63
C ARG A 131 25.10 -23.12 11.76
N VAL A 132 24.58 -22.82 12.96
CA VAL A 132 24.63 -23.73 14.12
C VAL A 132 23.36 -24.59 14.27
N GLY A 133 22.48 -24.59 13.26
CA GLY A 133 21.24 -25.37 13.26
C GLY A 133 20.12 -24.80 14.14
N GLN A 134 20.27 -23.59 14.66
CA GLN A 134 19.23 -22.92 15.45
C GLN A 134 18.09 -22.39 14.55
N PRO A 135 16.88 -22.22 15.11
CA PRO A 135 15.78 -21.55 14.43
C PRO A 135 16.11 -20.07 14.19
N LEU A 136 15.52 -19.48 13.16
CA LEU A 136 15.64 -18.04 12.92
C LEU A 136 14.96 -17.25 14.03
N ALA A 137 15.65 -16.24 14.56
CA ALA A 137 15.02 -15.22 15.39
C ALA A 137 13.87 -14.56 14.63
N ALA A 138 12.79 -14.23 15.34
CA ALA A 138 11.69 -13.47 14.75
C ALA A 138 12.18 -12.07 14.32
N LEU A 139 11.54 -11.50 13.30
CA LEU A 139 11.78 -10.12 12.92
C LEU A 139 11.54 -9.21 14.15
N PRO A 140 12.42 -8.21 14.38
CA PRO A 140 12.34 -7.35 15.55
C PRO A 140 10.98 -6.65 15.57
N ARG A 141 10.31 -6.51 16.73
CA ARG A 141 8.98 -5.89 16.83
C ARG A 141 9.07 -4.42 17.17
#